data_AF-A0A8B9MG81-F1
#
_entry.id   AF-A0A8B9MG81-F1
#
_cell.length_a   1.000
_cell.length_b   1.000
_cell.length_c   1.000
_cell.angle_alpha   90.00
_cell.angle_beta   90.00
_cell.angle_gamma   90.00
#
_symmetry.space_group_name_H-M   'P 1'
#
loop_
_entity.id
_entity.type
_entity.pdbx_description
1 polymer ?
#
loop_
_entity_poly.entity_id
_entity_poly.type
_entity_poly.pdbx_seq_one_letter_code
_entity_poly.pdbx_strand_id
1 'polypeptide(L)'
;FLISEIICDVPEILHGYVHSPKASYKESEQLQFACNEGYRYGERADVQCTESGWNPIPYCTEIVCSPPRIPNGNFRPQEDNYIVGDTITIQCNPGYHFKTLTGKSTAECTKNGWVPDPGCVQKPCDYPAIENGKLSERLEYHKNYYFPMSFGQHADYHCIHGYTTPSGEYWVRMVCSERGWYPEPKCLKKCHVRQLENGYFSYGQKNVYKEGERVKYVCSDDYYTEHKDGQVTCTKDDWSPPPRCIRKKKCQNINIDNGFLTLGKKIFRLQEKVTYNCHTGFLTPEGQETGVIQCQENGWTPPPKCIKSCQTPHVDILNYHANKTMFMPEDIIEYACLEGYQAANNMPTGTTRCGINGEWNPTPQCLVNARGCGPPPVITNGNMAGGSVEQYQHGDREHYECNVPFKLVGSKEIECVDGQWSSPPSCIGNLYNSYL
;
A
#
# COMPACT_ATOMS: atom_id res chain seq x y z
N PHE A 1 97.21 63.89 4.96
CA PHE A 1 95.76 63.61 4.99
C PHE A 1 95.57 62.31 5.74
N LEU A 2 94.73 62.32 6.77
CA LEU A 2 94.50 61.20 7.69
C LEU A 2 93.99 59.99 6.90
N ILE A 3 94.60 58.81 7.13
CA ILE A 3 94.01 57.54 6.68
C ILE A 3 92.78 57.34 7.57
N SER A 4 91.59 57.58 7.04
CA SER A 4 90.35 57.19 7.70
C SER A 4 90.27 55.66 7.62
N GLU A 5 90.31 54.99 8.77
CA GLU A 5 90.02 53.56 8.82
C GLU A 5 88.58 53.35 8.31
N ILE A 6 88.40 52.43 7.34
CA ILE A 6 87.08 52.04 6.85
C ILE A 6 86.41 51.22 7.95
N ILE A 7 85.33 51.76 8.48
CA ILE A 7 84.56 51.19 9.59
C ILE A 7 83.09 51.21 9.21
N CYS A 8 82.43 50.05 9.27
CA CYS A 8 80.98 49.94 9.14
C CYS A 8 80.34 49.78 10.52
N ASP A 9 79.35 50.61 10.82
CA ASP A 9 78.52 50.47 12.01
C ASP A 9 77.55 49.29 11.87
N VAL A 10 77.05 48.80 13.01
CA VAL A 10 76.01 47.77 13.03
C VAL A 10 74.75 48.33 12.35
N PRO A 11 74.26 47.73 11.26
CA PRO A 11 73.09 48.26 10.56
C PRO A 11 71.81 47.92 11.34
N GLU A 12 70.84 48.83 11.31
CA GLU A 12 69.47 48.53 11.71
C GLU A 12 68.74 47.82 10.56
N ILE A 13 68.40 46.55 10.77
CA ILE A 13 67.74 45.71 9.76
C ILE A 13 66.26 45.58 10.12
N LEU A 14 65.40 46.30 9.41
CA LEU A 14 63.96 46.19 9.61
C LEU A 14 63.50 44.75 9.34
N HIS A 15 62.75 44.16 10.29
CA HIS A 15 62.33 42.75 10.26
C HIS A 15 63.49 41.73 10.19
N GLY A 16 64.66 42.08 10.71
CA GLY A 16 65.79 41.17 10.87
C GLY A 16 66.61 41.49 12.11
N TYR A 17 67.67 40.71 12.33
CA TYR A 17 68.60 40.90 13.43
C TYR A 17 70.01 40.45 13.06
N VAL A 18 71.01 41.08 13.68
CA VAL A 18 72.42 40.73 13.51
C VAL A 18 72.80 39.68 14.55
N HIS A 19 73.43 38.59 14.12
CA HIS A 19 73.99 37.58 15.03
C HIS A 19 75.28 38.11 15.68
N SER A 20 75.33 38.12 17.02
CA SER A 20 76.52 38.48 17.81
C SER A 20 77.20 39.79 17.35
N PRO A 21 76.52 40.95 17.43
CA PRO A 21 77.02 42.20 16.87
C PRO A 21 78.33 42.66 17.53
N LYS A 22 79.32 43.02 16.69
CA LYS A 22 80.53 43.75 17.13
C LYS A 22 80.21 45.23 17.33
N ALA A 23 81.05 45.95 18.08
CA ALA A 23 80.94 47.41 18.23
C ALA A 23 81.08 48.14 16.88
N SER A 24 81.92 47.62 15.98
CA SER A 24 82.04 48.05 14.59
C SER A 24 82.77 46.98 13.77
N TYR A 25 82.68 47.06 12.44
CA TYR A 25 83.27 46.11 11.50
C TYR A 25 84.33 46.78 10.63
N LYS A 26 85.47 46.11 10.43
CA LYS A 26 86.55 46.60 9.57
C LYS A 26 86.30 46.21 8.10
N GLU A 27 87.00 46.88 7.18
CA GLU A 27 87.00 46.53 5.77
C GLU A 27 87.20 45.02 5.55
N SER A 28 86.44 44.45 4.62
CA SER A 28 86.39 43.03 4.28
C SER A 28 85.79 42.10 5.34
N GLU A 29 85.40 42.59 6.53
CA GLU A 29 84.65 41.77 7.50
C GLU A 29 83.21 41.54 7.02
N GLN A 30 82.67 40.36 7.35
CA GLN A 30 81.32 39.95 7.00
C GLN A 30 80.36 40.11 8.18
N LEU A 31 79.13 40.50 7.87
CA LEU A 31 78.02 40.57 8.81
C LEU A 31 77.18 39.31 8.71
N GLN A 32 76.97 38.63 9.83
CA GLN A 32 75.98 37.57 9.91
C GLN A 32 74.67 38.15 10.42
N PHE A 33 73.63 38.13 9.59
CA PHE A 33 72.29 38.56 9.97
C PHE A 33 71.26 37.54 9.52
N ALA A 34 70.10 37.56 10.15
CA ALA A 34 68.96 36.74 9.79
C ALA A 34 67.71 37.61 9.68
N CYS A 35 66.81 37.20 8.79
CA CYS A 35 65.47 37.78 8.70
C CYS A 35 64.51 37.06 9.65
N ASN A 36 63.56 37.82 10.20
CA ASN A 36 62.49 37.27 11.03
C ASN A 36 61.60 36.34 10.21
N GLU A 37 60.80 35.50 10.88
CA GLU A 37 59.81 34.66 10.21
C GLU A 37 58.89 35.50 9.31
N GLY A 38 58.62 35.00 8.10
CA GLY A 38 57.85 35.72 7.07
C GLY A 38 58.69 36.60 6.14
N TYR A 39 59.99 36.77 6.39
CA TYR A 39 60.88 37.62 5.58
C TYR A 39 62.07 36.83 5.00
N ARG A 40 62.55 37.24 3.82
CA ARG A 40 63.75 36.72 3.15
C ARG A 40 64.77 37.83 2.91
N TYR A 41 66.02 37.45 2.66
CA TYR A 41 67.06 38.38 2.23
C TYR A 41 66.62 39.10 0.95
N GLY A 42 66.72 40.43 0.93
CA GLY A 42 66.31 41.24 -0.22
C GLY A 42 67.14 40.94 -1.48
N GLU A 43 68.46 40.91 -1.33
CA GLU A 43 69.38 40.50 -2.39
C GLU A 43 70.08 39.18 -2.05
N ARG A 44 70.98 39.19 -1.06
CA ARG A 44 71.71 38.01 -0.60
C ARG A 44 72.15 38.18 0.86
N ALA A 45 72.49 37.06 1.51
CA ALA A 45 72.82 37.02 2.94
C ALA A 45 74.29 37.34 3.26
N ASP A 46 75.17 37.21 2.27
CA ASP A 46 76.60 37.49 2.35
C ASP A 46 76.86 38.99 2.17
N VAL A 47 76.89 39.70 3.30
CA VAL A 47 77.09 41.14 3.37
C VAL A 47 78.49 41.45 3.90
N GLN A 48 79.22 42.29 3.18
CA GLN A 48 80.61 42.64 3.49
C GLN A 48 80.76 44.15 3.68
N CYS A 49 81.61 44.54 4.65
CA CYS A 49 81.98 45.93 4.85
C CYS A 49 82.97 46.39 3.77
N THR A 50 82.59 47.40 3.00
CA THR A 50 83.37 47.99 1.91
C THR A 50 83.65 49.47 2.19
N GLU A 51 84.50 50.12 1.39
CA GLU A 51 84.77 51.56 1.46
C GLU A 51 83.49 52.43 1.36
N SER A 52 82.42 51.91 0.78
CA SER A 52 81.12 52.59 0.60
C SER A 52 80.06 52.16 1.63
N GLY A 53 80.45 51.38 2.65
CA GLY A 53 79.55 50.78 3.64
C GLY A 53 79.22 49.32 3.33
N TRP A 54 78.07 48.84 3.82
CA TRP A 54 77.63 47.45 3.64
C TRP A 54 77.23 47.17 2.19
N ASN A 55 77.81 46.13 1.59
CA ASN A 55 77.50 45.70 0.23
C ASN A 55 77.17 44.19 0.15
N PRO A 56 75.96 43.79 -0.29
CA PRO A 56 74.81 44.68 -0.49
C PRO A 56 74.32 45.25 0.86
N ILE A 57 73.46 46.26 0.80
CA ILE A 57 72.81 46.78 2.00
C ILE A 57 71.96 45.65 2.61
N PRO A 58 72.12 45.30 3.88
CA PRO A 58 71.34 44.23 4.50
C PRO A 58 69.92 44.70 4.75
N TYR A 59 68.96 44.13 4.03
CA TYR A 59 67.54 44.33 4.29
C TYR A 59 66.75 43.04 4.08
N CYS A 60 65.63 42.95 4.79
CA CYS A 60 64.70 41.84 4.72
C CYS A 60 63.44 42.28 3.97
N THR A 61 63.00 41.48 3.01
CA THR A 61 61.77 41.70 2.24
C THR A 61 60.75 40.63 2.59
N GLU A 62 59.48 41.00 2.62
CA GLU A 62 58.39 40.07 2.94
C GLU A 62 58.31 38.96 1.89
N ILE A 63 58.14 37.71 2.34
CA ILE A 63 57.96 36.57 1.44
C ILE A 63 56.50 36.52 1.02
N VAL A 64 56.26 36.79 -0.26
CA VAL A 64 54.93 36.75 -0.86
C VAL A 64 54.96 35.85 -2.10
N CYS A 65 54.07 34.87 -2.16
CA CYS A 65 53.80 34.10 -3.37
C CYS A 65 52.67 34.75 -4.15
N SER A 66 52.86 34.96 -5.46
CA SER A 66 51.80 35.44 -6.34
C SER A 66 50.83 34.31 -6.72
N PRO A 67 49.57 34.63 -7.09
CA PRO A 67 48.59 33.63 -7.49
C PRO A 67 49.07 32.86 -8.73
N PRO A 68 49.11 31.51 -8.71
CA PRO A 68 49.64 30.74 -9.83
C PRO A 68 48.67 30.72 -11.01
N ARG A 69 49.21 30.61 -12.24
CA ARG A 69 48.41 30.35 -13.43
C ARG A 69 48.28 28.85 -13.64
N ILE A 70 47.06 28.32 -13.58
CA ILE A 70 46.78 26.88 -13.73
C ILE A 70 45.89 26.63 -14.97
N PRO A 71 46.46 26.45 -16.17
CA PRO A 71 45.69 26.02 -17.33
C PRO A 71 45.01 24.67 -17.08
N ASN A 72 43.77 24.53 -17.55
CA ASN A 72 42.97 23.30 -17.38
C ASN A 72 42.76 22.87 -15.91
N GLY A 73 42.74 23.84 -15.01
CA GLY A 73 42.40 23.65 -13.60
C GLY A 73 42.02 24.96 -12.93
N ASN A 74 41.75 24.88 -11.63
CA ASN A 74 41.50 26.00 -10.75
C ASN A 74 42.18 25.75 -9.39
N PHE A 75 42.30 26.76 -8.54
CA PHE A 75 42.82 26.62 -7.18
C PHE A 75 41.99 27.38 -6.15
N ARG A 76 42.17 27.05 -4.87
CA ARG A 76 41.56 27.76 -3.74
C ARG A 76 42.54 27.83 -2.56
N PRO A 77 42.52 28.90 -1.74
CA PRO A 77 41.71 30.12 -1.90
C PRO A 77 42.16 30.98 -3.09
N GLN A 78 41.37 31.99 -3.45
CA GLN A 78 41.63 32.93 -4.56
C GLN A 78 41.92 34.30 -3.96
N GLU A 79 43.15 34.48 -3.51
CA GLU A 79 43.70 35.72 -2.96
C GLU A 79 44.67 36.39 -3.95
N ASP A 80 44.91 37.68 -3.77
CA ASP A 80 45.87 38.46 -4.57
C ASP A 80 47.33 38.15 -4.21
N ASN A 81 47.59 37.71 -2.97
CA ASN A 81 48.93 37.44 -2.42
C ASN A 81 48.84 36.37 -1.32
N TYR A 82 49.91 35.59 -1.14
CA TYR A 82 49.99 34.51 -0.15
C TYR A 82 51.28 34.62 0.65
N ILE A 83 51.22 34.38 1.95
CA ILE A 83 52.38 34.40 2.85
C ILE A 83 52.92 32.99 3.10
N VAL A 84 54.10 32.89 3.71
CA VAL A 84 54.73 31.59 4.00
C VAL A 84 53.85 30.73 4.89
N GLY A 85 53.69 29.47 4.52
CA GLY A 85 52.82 28.50 5.19
C GLY A 85 51.40 28.46 4.64
N ASP A 86 51.00 29.43 3.81
CA ASP A 86 49.71 29.37 3.12
C ASP A 86 49.70 28.20 2.13
N THR A 87 48.60 27.45 2.14
CA THR A 87 48.40 26.31 1.24
C THR A 87 47.25 26.56 0.30
N ILE A 88 47.50 26.36 -0.99
CA ILE A 88 46.44 26.31 -2.01
C ILE A 88 46.13 24.86 -2.37
N THR A 89 44.86 24.59 -2.65
CA THR A 89 44.38 23.32 -3.18
C THR A 89 44.11 23.47 -4.67
N ILE A 90 44.74 22.62 -5.48
CA ILE A 90 44.60 22.60 -6.93
C ILE A 90 43.53 21.58 -7.31
N GLN A 91 42.60 21.99 -8.18
CA GLN A 91 41.55 21.15 -8.74
C GLN A 91 41.63 21.17 -10.27
N CYS A 92 42.03 20.05 -10.86
CA CYS A 92 42.15 19.93 -12.32
C CYS A 92 40.81 19.63 -12.98
N ASN A 93 40.62 20.13 -14.21
CA ASN A 93 39.46 19.83 -15.04
C ASN A 93 39.43 18.32 -15.42
N PRO A 94 38.26 17.78 -15.80
CA PRO A 94 38.17 16.41 -16.32
C PRO A 94 39.18 16.15 -17.44
N GLY A 95 39.96 15.06 -17.34
CA GLY A 95 41.05 14.72 -18.27
C GLY A 95 42.45 15.17 -17.83
N TYR A 96 42.59 15.89 -16.72
CA TYR A 96 43.88 16.37 -16.19
C TYR A 96 44.10 15.95 -14.72
N HIS A 97 45.34 15.75 -14.31
CA HIS A 97 45.74 15.45 -12.93
C HIS A 97 46.84 16.40 -12.45
N PHE A 98 47.03 16.46 -11.13
CA PHE A 98 48.07 17.28 -10.53
C PHE A 98 49.44 16.81 -11.00
N LYS A 99 50.27 17.74 -11.45
CA LYS A 99 51.60 17.49 -12.05
C LYS A 99 52.51 16.64 -11.16
N THR A 100 52.34 16.73 -9.84
CA THR A 100 53.16 16.02 -8.86
C THR A 100 52.35 14.88 -8.21
N LEU A 101 52.82 13.64 -8.33
CA LEU A 101 52.14 12.43 -7.83
C LEU A 101 52.49 12.13 -6.36
N THR A 102 52.25 13.08 -5.46
CA THR A 102 52.51 12.92 -4.01
C THR A 102 51.30 12.44 -3.22
N GLY A 103 50.17 12.18 -3.88
CA GLY A 103 48.89 11.83 -3.23
C GLY A 103 48.18 13.02 -2.58
N LYS A 104 48.78 14.21 -2.59
CA LYS A 104 48.18 15.49 -2.16
C LYS A 104 48.11 16.44 -3.35
N SER A 105 46.99 17.13 -3.53
CA SER A 105 46.79 18.14 -4.58
C SER A 105 46.98 19.57 -4.06
N THR A 106 47.88 19.75 -3.10
CA THR A 106 48.13 21.03 -2.43
C THR A 106 49.52 21.55 -2.75
N ALA A 107 49.66 22.86 -2.88
CA ALA A 107 50.95 23.55 -2.92
C ALA A 107 51.04 24.54 -1.77
N GLU A 108 52.20 24.58 -1.12
CA GLU A 108 52.49 25.45 0.02
C GLU A 108 53.41 26.59 -0.43
N CYS A 109 53.10 27.82 0.01
CA CYS A 109 53.99 28.96 -0.20
C CYS A 109 55.17 28.84 0.75
N THR A 110 56.36 28.65 0.18
CA THR A 110 57.63 28.55 0.91
C THR A 110 58.50 29.77 0.63
N LYS A 111 59.64 29.88 1.34
CA LYS A 111 60.67 30.90 1.05
C LYS A 111 61.18 30.90 -0.40
N ASN A 112 61.01 29.78 -1.12
CA ASN A 112 61.42 29.59 -2.51
C ASN A 112 60.25 29.68 -3.52
N GLY A 113 59.04 30.03 -3.07
CA GLY A 113 57.82 30.01 -3.88
C GLY A 113 56.93 28.78 -3.62
N TRP A 114 56.01 28.50 -4.53
CA TRP A 114 55.05 27.39 -4.41
C TRP A 114 55.74 26.03 -4.52
N VAL A 115 55.53 25.17 -3.52
CA VAL A 115 56.07 23.81 -3.49
C VAL A 115 54.96 22.80 -3.16
N PRO A 116 54.74 21.77 -3.99
CA PRO A 116 55.30 21.57 -5.33
C PRO A 116 54.74 22.59 -6.35
N ASP A 117 55.38 22.69 -7.52
CA ASP A 117 54.96 23.57 -8.62
C ASP A 117 53.48 23.31 -9.02
N PRO A 118 52.58 24.28 -8.82
CA PRO A 118 51.16 24.09 -9.02
C PRO A 118 50.82 24.02 -10.51
N GLY A 119 50.38 22.85 -10.97
CA GLY A 119 49.99 22.65 -12.36
C GLY A 119 49.16 21.40 -12.60
N CYS A 120 48.36 21.43 -13.66
CA CYS A 120 47.57 20.31 -14.14
C CYS A 120 48.14 19.80 -15.47
N VAL A 121 48.40 18.50 -15.55
CA VAL A 121 48.89 17.83 -16.77
C VAL A 121 47.88 16.76 -17.20
N GLN A 122 47.80 16.46 -18.50
CA GLN A 122 46.84 15.49 -19.03
C GLN A 122 46.99 14.13 -18.35
N LYS A 123 45.88 13.50 -18.01
CA LYS A 123 45.85 12.16 -17.43
C LYS A 123 46.32 11.15 -18.48
N PRO A 124 47.31 10.30 -18.17
CA PRO A 124 47.57 9.13 -19.00
C PRO A 124 46.35 8.19 -19.00
N CYS A 125 46.10 7.49 -20.12
CA CYS A 125 45.07 6.44 -20.17
C CYS A 125 45.59 5.18 -19.48
N ASP A 126 45.50 5.18 -18.15
CA ASP A 126 45.87 4.06 -17.28
C ASP A 126 44.99 2.82 -17.54
N TYR A 127 45.36 1.69 -16.94
CA TYR A 127 44.59 0.46 -17.02
C TYR A 127 43.13 0.70 -16.52
N PRO A 128 42.11 0.48 -17.37
CA PRO A 128 40.73 0.81 -17.04
C PRO A 128 40.13 -0.19 -16.06
N ALA A 129 39.51 0.30 -14.99
CA ALA A 129 38.73 -0.50 -14.07
C ALA A 129 37.32 -0.74 -14.63
N ILE A 130 37.07 -1.94 -15.17
CA ILE A 130 35.79 -2.29 -15.79
C ILE A 130 35.02 -3.24 -14.87
N GLU A 131 33.98 -2.74 -14.21
CA GLU A 131 33.11 -3.59 -13.38
C GLU A 131 32.38 -4.61 -14.26
N ASN A 132 32.50 -5.91 -13.95
CA ASN A 132 31.92 -7.01 -14.74
C ASN A 132 32.37 -7.06 -16.21
N GLY A 133 33.56 -6.54 -16.50
CA GLY A 133 34.18 -6.62 -17.83
C GLY A 133 35.67 -6.92 -17.77
N LYS A 134 36.24 -7.22 -18.94
CA LYS A 134 37.66 -7.54 -19.13
C LYS A 134 38.15 -6.99 -20.46
N LEU A 135 39.45 -6.72 -20.54
CA LEU A 135 40.13 -6.42 -21.80
C LEU A 135 40.42 -7.70 -22.59
N SER A 136 40.90 -7.53 -23.82
CA SER A 136 41.45 -8.64 -24.60
C SER A 136 42.58 -9.34 -23.84
N GLU A 137 42.69 -10.67 -23.99
CA GLU A 137 43.63 -11.51 -23.23
C GLU A 137 45.08 -11.01 -23.30
N ARG A 138 45.49 -10.50 -24.48
CA ARG A 138 46.82 -9.92 -24.70
C ARG A 138 47.08 -8.70 -23.79
N LEU A 139 46.08 -7.83 -23.63
CA LEU A 139 46.18 -6.63 -22.80
C LEU A 139 46.14 -6.99 -21.31
N GLU A 140 45.36 -8.00 -20.93
CA GLU A 140 45.30 -8.50 -19.55
C GLU A 140 46.62 -9.13 -19.09
N TYR A 141 47.21 -9.99 -19.93
CA TYR A 141 48.45 -10.68 -19.59
C TYR A 141 49.66 -9.73 -19.52
N HIS A 142 49.70 -8.70 -20.38
CA HIS A 142 50.80 -7.75 -20.47
C HIS A 142 50.42 -6.32 -20.04
N LYS A 143 49.62 -6.19 -18.98
CA LYS A 143 49.11 -4.89 -18.52
C LYS A 143 50.21 -3.85 -18.26
N ASN A 144 51.33 -4.25 -17.64
CA ASN A 144 52.42 -3.32 -17.31
C ASN A 144 53.23 -2.87 -18.53
N TYR A 145 53.08 -3.56 -19.68
CA TYR A 145 53.78 -3.22 -20.92
C TYR A 145 52.96 -2.25 -21.79
N TYR A 146 51.63 -2.41 -21.80
CA TYR A 146 50.74 -1.63 -22.67
C TYR A 146 50.17 -0.38 -22.02
N PHE A 147 50.10 -0.32 -20.69
CA PHE A 147 49.52 0.79 -19.96
C PHE A 147 50.60 1.59 -19.21
N PRO A 148 50.48 2.93 -19.14
CA PRO A 148 49.41 3.74 -19.75
C PRO A 148 49.52 3.87 -21.28
N MET A 149 48.38 3.90 -21.97
CA MET A 149 48.32 4.07 -23.42
C MET A 149 48.44 5.54 -23.85
N SER A 150 49.09 5.76 -24.99
CA SER A 150 49.20 7.05 -25.66
C SER A 150 47.90 7.45 -26.37
N PHE A 151 47.70 8.74 -26.59
CA PHE A 151 46.54 9.27 -27.32
C PHE A 151 46.36 8.61 -28.70
N GLY A 152 45.12 8.28 -29.04
CA GLY A 152 44.76 7.60 -30.29
C GLY A 152 44.99 6.07 -30.28
N GLN A 153 45.73 5.54 -29.30
CA GLN A 153 45.76 4.09 -29.08
C GLN A 153 44.42 3.61 -28.54
N HIS A 154 44.16 2.31 -28.69
CA HIS A 154 42.87 1.73 -28.35
C HIS A 154 43.04 0.40 -27.62
N ALA A 155 42.03 0.07 -26.84
CA ALA A 155 41.88 -1.21 -26.18
C ALA A 155 40.47 -1.72 -26.46
N ASP A 156 40.32 -3.04 -26.61
CA ASP A 156 39.02 -3.66 -26.77
C ASP A 156 38.63 -4.33 -25.45
N TYR A 157 37.40 -4.08 -25.01
CA TYR A 157 36.84 -4.71 -23.82
C TYR A 157 35.58 -5.50 -24.16
N HIS A 158 35.29 -6.50 -23.33
CA HIS A 158 34.06 -7.27 -23.38
C HIS A 158 33.51 -7.45 -21.96
N CYS A 159 32.21 -7.75 -21.88
CA CYS A 159 31.57 -8.04 -20.60
C CYS A 159 31.60 -9.54 -20.28
N ILE A 160 31.64 -9.87 -18.99
CA ILE A 160 31.60 -11.26 -18.53
C ILE A 160 30.18 -11.85 -18.66
N HIS A 161 30.04 -13.16 -18.43
CA HIS A 161 28.74 -13.84 -18.47
C HIS A 161 27.70 -13.17 -17.57
N GLY A 162 26.49 -12.97 -18.10
CA GLY A 162 25.40 -12.28 -17.41
C GLY A 162 25.41 -10.75 -17.58
N TYR A 163 26.37 -10.18 -18.32
CA TYR A 163 26.47 -8.75 -18.60
C TYR A 163 26.63 -8.47 -20.10
N THR A 164 26.38 -7.23 -20.51
CA THR A 164 26.44 -6.76 -21.89
C THR A 164 26.99 -5.35 -21.98
N THR A 165 27.61 -5.03 -23.12
CA THR A 165 27.96 -3.66 -23.45
C THR A 165 26.70 -2.83 -23.74
N PRO A 166 26.75 -1.48 -23.62
CA PRO A 166 25.61 -0.61 -23.95
C PRO A 166 25.12 -0.80 -25.39
N SER A 167 26.03 -0.98 -26.36
CA SER A 167 25.69 -1.26 -27.76
C SER A 167 25.06 -2.64 -27.94
N GLY A 168 25.44 -3.63 -27.11
CA GLY A 168 25.03 -5.03 -27.25
C GLY A 168 26.04 -5.87 -28.04
N GLU A 169 27.11 -5.26 -28.53
CA GLU A 169 28.22 -5.95 -29.20
C GLU A 169 29.07 -6.72 -28.19
N TYR A 170 29.71 -7.80 -28.64
CA TYR A 170 30.55 -8.62 -27.77
C TYR A 170 31.85 -7.91 -27.39
N TRP A 171 32.54 -7.31 -28.36
CA TRP A 171 33.72 -6.48 -28.16
C TRP A 171 33.40 -5.02 -28.46
N VAL A 172 33.83 -4.11 -27.59
CA VAL A 172 33.75 -2.67 -27.83
C VAL A 172 35.14 -2.06 -27.74
N ARG A 173 35.50 -1.31 -28.77
CA ARG A 173 36.75 -0.58 -28.86
C ARG A 173 36.63 0.74 -28.11
N MET A 174 37.52 0.96 -27.16
CA MET A 174 37.71 2.26 -26.51
C MET A 174 39.03 2.86 -26.95
N VAL A 175 39.01 4.15 -27.24
CA VAL A 175 40.15 4.92 -27.73
C VAL A 175 40.59 5.87 -26.62
N CYS A 176 41.90 5.96 -26.42
CA CYS A 176 42.49 6.93 -25.52
C CYS A 176 42.32 8.33 -26.12
N SER A 177 41.52 9.15 -25.45
CA SER A 177 41.23 10.53 -25.84
C SER A 177 41.77 11.54 -24.81
N GLU A 178 41.64 12.83 -25.08
CA GLU A 178 42.03 13.91 -24.15
C GLU A 178 41.23 13.87 -22.83
N ARG A 179 40.09 13.19 -22.82
CA ARG A 179 39.22 13.02 -21.65
C ARG A 179 39.39 11.65 -20.95
N GLY A 180 40.34 10.83 -21.41
CA GLY A 180 40.50 9.43 -21.01
C GLY A 180 39.88 8.44 -22.00
N TRP A 181 39.52 7.25 -21.54
CA TRP A 181 38.91 6.19 -22.36
C TRP A 181 37.53 6.60 -22.89
N TYR A 182 37.35 6.54 -24.21
CA TYR A 182 36.07 6.80 -24.86
C TYR A 182 35.70 5.70 -25.89
N PRO A 183 34.48 5.14 -25.86
CA PRO A 183 33.46 5.34 -24.83
C PRO A 183 33.93 4.82 -23.46
N GLU A 184 33.38 5.38 -22.39
CA GLU A 184 33.68 4.90 -21.04
C GLU A 184 33.24 3.43 -20.92
N PRO A 185 34.14 2.52 -20.50
CA PRO A 185 33.83 1.10 -20.48
C PRO A 185 32.79 0.79 -19.40
N LYS A 186 31.65 0.23 -19.82
CA LYS A 186 30.53 -0.09 -18.92
C LYS A 186 29.92 -1.42 -19.30
N CYS A 187 29.56 -2.21 -18.30
CA CYS A 187 28.82 -3.46 -18.48
C CYS A 187 27.48 -3.38 -17.75
N LEU A 188 26.40 -3.57 -18.51
CA LEU A 188 25.01 -3.57 -18.04
C LEU A 188 24.57 -5.00 -17.75
N LYS A 189 23.77 -5.20 -16.70
CA LYS A 189 23.20 -6.52 -16.40
C LYS A 189 22.32 -7.02 -17.55
N LYS A 190 22.42 -8.31 -17.88
CA LYS A 190 21.48 -9.04 -18.74
C LYS A 190 20.44 -9.72 -17.85
N CYS A 191 19.17 -9.34 -17.98
CA CYS A 191 18.05 -10.06 -17.37
C CYS A 191 17.42 -10.99 -18.40
N HIS A 192 17.35 -12.27 -18.08
CA HIS A 192 16.78 -13.28 -18.95
C HIS A 192 15.28 -13.41 -18.69
N VAL A 193 14.50 -13.48 -19.77
CA VAL A 193 13.10 -13.87 -19.66
C VAL A 193 13.05 -15.37 -19.41
N ARG A 194 12.66 -15.75 -18.19
CA ARG A 194 12.47 -17.14 -17.79
C ARG A 194 10.99 -17.51 -17.88
N GLN A 195 10.71 -18.80 -17.89
CA GLN A 195 9.34 -19.28 -17.74
C GLN A 195 8.80 -18.79 -16.40
N LEU A 196 7.65 -18.13 -16.44
CA LEU A 196 6.95 -17.63 -15.27
C LEU A 196 5.92 -18.68 -14.84
N GLU A 197 5.92 -19.03 -13.56
CA GLU A 197 4.93 -19.97 -13.04
C GLU A 197 3.53 -19.34 -13.09
N ASN A 198 2.57 -20.02 -13.70
CA ASN A 198 1.19 -19.53 -13.89
C ASN A 198 1.10 -18.19 -14.64
N GLY A 199 2.04 -17.91 -15.55
CA GLY A 199 2.04 -16.72 -16.39
C GLY A 199 3.04 -16.78 -17.53
N TYR A 200 3.13 -15.71 -18.31
CA TYR A 200 4.07 -15.58 -19.42
C TYR A 200 4.41 -14.12 -19.68
N PHE A 201 5.58 -13.88 -20.26
CA PHE A 201 5.97 -12.58 -20.78
C PHE A 201 5.33 -12.38 -22.16
N SER A 202 4.77 -11.19 -22.44
CA SER A 202 3.91 -10.99 -23.63
C SER A 202 4.63 -11.34 -24.95
N TYR A 203 3.89 -11.93 -25.90
CA TYR A 203 4.42 -12.36 -27.20
C TYR A 203 5.14 -11.25 -27.97
N GLY A 204 6.25 -11.59 -28.65
CA GLY A 204 7.06 -10.65 -29.44
C GLY A 204 8.19 -9.96 -28.67
N GLN A 205 8.46 -10.38 -27.43
CA GLN A 205 9.48 -9.81 -26.55
C GLN A 205 10.86 -10.47 -26.73
N LYS A 206 11.92 -9.74 -26.38
CA LYS A 206 13.31 -10.23 -26.44
C LYS A 206 13.49 -11.33 -25.38
N ASN A 207 14.32 -12.34 -25.66
CA ASN A 207 14.69 -13.34 -24.63
C ASN A 207 15.63 -12.76 -23.54
N VAL A 208 16.28 -11.63 -23.83
CA VAL A 208 17.25 -10.98 -22.96
C VAL A 208 17.02 -9.47 -23.00
N TYR A 209 17.03 -8.86 -21.82
CA TYR A 209 16.89 -7.43 -21.61
C TYR A 209 18.13 -6.87 -20.91
N LYS A 210 18.45 -5.61 -21.23
CA LYS A 210 19.57 -4.87 -20.63
C LYS A 210 19.07 -4.05 -19.43
N GLU A 211 19.94 -3.82 -18.46
CA GLU A 211 19.65 -2.96 -17.32
C GLU A 211 19.00 -1.63 -17.75
N GLY A 212 17.89 -1.29 -17.10
CA GLY A 212 17.04 -0.13 -17.44
C GLY A 212 15.91 -0.41 -18.41
N GLU A 213 15.96 -1.50 -19.18
CA GLU A 213 14.84 -1.90 -20.05
C GLU A 213 13.67 -2.50 -19.23
N ARG A 214 12.45 -2.33 -19.74
CA ARG A 214 11.21 -2.76 -19.09
C ARG A 214 10.44 -3.74 -19.96
N VAL A 215 9.73 -4.66 -19.31
CA VAL A 215 8.95 -5.69 -19.98
C VAL A 215 7.66 -5.96 -19.22
N LYS A 216 6.59 -6.33 -19.95
CA LYS A 216 5.29 -6.69 -19.36
C LYS A 216 5.10 -8.22 -19.36
N TYR A 217 4.54 -8.71 -18.26
CA TYR A 217 4.12 -10.09 -18.08
C TYR A 217 2.62 -10.18 -17.78
N VAL A 218 2.03 -11.32 -18.13
CA VAL A 218 0.61 -11.61 -18.01
C VAL A 218 0.46 -12.92 -17.24
N CYS A 219 -0.43 -12.95 -16.26
CA CYS A 219 -0.74 -14.16 -15.51
C CYS A 219 -1.87 -14.95 -16.18
N SER A 220 -1.89 -16.26 -15.98
CA SER A 220 -2.99 -17.12 -16.39
C SER A 220 -4.32 -16.72 -15.72
N ASP A 221 -5.46 -17.10 -16.30
CA ASP A 221 -6.81 -16.63 -15.90
C ASP A 221 -7.11 -16.68 -14.40
N ASP A 222 -6.63 -17.70 -13.69
CA ASP A 222 -6.85 -17.92 -12.26
C ASP A 222 -5.91 -17.12 -11.34
N TYR A 223 -5.04 -16.29 -11.90
CA TYR A 223 -4.01 -15.53 -11.21
C TYR A 223 -4.08 -14.05 -11.58
N TYR A 224 -3.58 -13.18 -10.71
CA TYR A 224 -3.39 -11.76 -10.97
C TYR A 224 -1.93 -11.37 -10.69
N THR A 225 -1.49 -10.28 -11.31
CA THR A 225 -0.16 -9.73 -11.09
C THR A 225 -0.10 -9.11 -9.69
N GLU A 226 0.95 -9.41 -8.92
CA GLU A 226 1.14 -8.80 -7.58
C GLU A 226 1.10 -7.26 -7.62
N HIS A 227 1.54 -6.68 -8.74
CA HIS A 227 1.51 -5.24 -8.99
C HIS A 227 0.56 -4.87 -10.14
N LYS A 228 -0.11 -3.71 -10.02
CA LYS A 228 -1.22 -3.29 -10.89
C LYS A 228 -0.88 -3.19 -12.39
N ASP A 229 0.39 -3.03 -12.75
CA ASP A 229 0.80 -2.80 -14.15
C ASP A 229 1.42 -3.99 -14.86
N GLY A 230 1.65 -5.11 -14.15
CA GLY A 230 2.29 -6.31 -14.70
C GLY A 230 3.62 -6.03 -15.42
N GLN A 231 4.34 -4.98 -15.01
CA GLN A 231 5.58 -4.53 -15.64
C GLN A 231 6.75 -4.69 -14.69
N VAL A 232 7.87 -5.19 -15.20
CA VAL A 232 9.12 -5.36 -14.46
C VAL A 232 10.25 -4.66 -15.20
N THR A 233 11.23 -4.18 -14.45
CA THR A 233 12.42 -3.49 -14.97
C THR A 233 13.65 -4.34 -14.71
N CYS A 234 14.53 -4.46 -15.70
CA CYS A 234 15.81 -5.13 -15.49
C CYS A 234 16.73 -4.22 -14.66
N THR A 235 17.17 -4.70 -13.49
CA THR A 235 18.05 -3.96 -12.58
C THR A 235 19.39 -4.69 -12.41
N LYS A 236 20.29 -4.14 -11.59
CA LYS A 236 21.55 -4.80 -11.23
C LYS A 236 21.35 -6.17 -10.57
N ASP A 237 20.25 -6.30 -9.82
CA ASP A 237 19.88 -7.48 -9.03
C ASP A 237 18.83 -8.37 -9.72
N ASP A 238 18.69 -8.27 -11.05
CA ASP A 238 17.67 -8.94 -11.89
C ASP A 238 16.33 -8.18 -11.96
N TRP A 239 15.24 -8.85 -12.32
CA TRP A 239 13.91 -8.24 -12.49
C TRP A 239 13.35 -7.64 -11.20
N SER A 240 13.03 -6.34 -11.24
CA SER A 240 12.40 -5.61 -10.13
C SER A 240 11.15 -4.83 -10.58
N PRO A 241 10.01 -4.98 -9.89
CA PRO A 241 9.75 -5.99 -8.86
C PRO A 241 9.82 -7.42 -9.43
N PRO A 242 10.03 -8.47 -8.62
CA PRO A 242 10.02 -9.84 -9.11
C PRO A 242 8.67 -10.17 -9.77
N PRO A 243 8.64 -10.72 -10.99
CA PRO A 243 7.40 -11.09 -11.66
C PRO A 243 6.75 -12.26 -10.92
N ARG A 244 5.58 -12.03 -10.31
CA ARG A 244 4.85 -13.04 -9.53
C ARG A 244 3.36 -13.01 -9.84
N CYS A 245 2.81 -14.20 -10.03
CA CYS A 245 1.39 -14.42 -10.25
C CYS A 245 0.77 -14.96 -8.96
N ILE A 246 -0.15 -14.20 -8.38
CA ILE A 246 -0.85 -14.57 -7.14
C ILE A 246 -2.19 -15.20 -7.50
N ARG A 247 -2.48 -16.35 -6.91
CA ARG A 247 -3.74 -17.08 -7.17
C ARG A 247 -4.92 -16.24 -6.68
N LYS A 248 -5.89 -16.00 -7.56
CA LYS A 248 -7.15 -15.33 -7.20
C LYS A 248 -7.85 -16.18 -6.13
N LYS A 249 -8.24 -15.57 -5.01
CA LYS A 249 -9.15 -16.22 -4.05
C LYS A 249 -10.44 -16.59 -4.78
N LYS A 250 -10.98 -17.78 -4.49
CA LYS A 250 -12.23 -18.27 -5.07
C LYS A 250 -13.22 -18.49 -3.93
N CYS A 251 -14.49 -18.16 -4.15
CA CYS A 251 -15.54 -18.49 -3.20
C CYS A 251 -16.05 -19.90 -3.49
N GLN A 252 -16.30 -20.66 -2.42
CA GLN A 252 -16.93 -21.98 -2.54
C GLN A 252 -18.44 -21.84 -2.52
N ASN A 253 -19.13 -22.88 -2.98
CA ASN A 253 -20.56 -23.03 -2.76
C ASN A 253 -20.84 -22.99 -1.23
N ILE A 254 -21.92 -22.29 -0.86
CA ILE A 254 -22.31 -22.09 0.54
C ILE A 254 -23.70 -22.68 0.76
N ASN A 255 -23.90 -23.25 1.94
CA ASN A 255 -25.23 -23.64 2.39
C ASN A 255 -25.97 -22.39 2.86
N ILE A 256 -27.16 -22.14 2.32
CA ILE A 256 -28.01 -21.00 2.69
C ILE A 256 -29.18 -21.56 3.48
N ASP A 257 -29.31 -21.16 4.74
CA ASP A 257 -30.43 -21.62 5.57
C ASP A 257 -31.75 -21.15 4.94
N ASN A 258 -32.63 -22.11 4.65
CA ASN A 258 -33.89 -21.88 3.96
C ASN A 258 -33.74 -21.21 2.57
N GLY A 259 -32.64 -21.48 1.87
CA GLY A 259 -32.45 -21.04 0.49
C GLY A 259 -31.47 -21.92 -0.29
N PHE A 260 -31.25 -21.58 -1.56
CA PHE A 260 -30.33 -22.30 -2.45
C PHE A 260 -29.78 -21.39 -3.55
N LEU A 261 -28.57 -21.71 -4.02
CA LEU A 261 -27.98 -21.06 -5.20
C LEU A 261 -28.57 -21.65 -6.47
N THR A 262 -28.92 -20.82 -7.45
CA THR A 262 -29.50 -21.27 -8.73
C THR A 262 -28.52 -22.09 -9.58
N LEU A 263 -27.22 -21.99 -9.31
CA LEU A 263 -26.14 -22.64 -10.06
C LEU A 263 -25.49 -23.77 -9.26
N GLY A 264 -25.43 -24.97 -9.82
CA GLY A 264 -24.71 -26.14 -9.26
C GLY A 264 -23.18 -26.04 -9.33
N LYS A 265 -22.63 -24.84 -9.54
CA LYS A 265 -21.18 -24.59 -9.59
C LYS A 265 -20.60 -24.71 -8.18
N LYS A 266 -19.47 -25.40 -8.03
CA LYS A 266 -18.80 -25.59 -6.73
C LYS A 266 -17.85 -24.45 -6.35
N ILE A 267 -17.33 -23.72 -7.34
CA ILE A 267 -16.27 -22.73 -7.17
C ILE A 267 -16.57 -21.50 -8.03
N PHE A 268 -16.51 -20.30 -7.44
CA PHE A 268 -16.84 -19.02 -8.06
C PHE A 268 -15.63 -18.07 -8.06
N ARG A 269 -15.47 -17.30 -9.13
CA ARG A 269 -14.38 -16.34 -9.33
C ARG A 269 -14.63 -15.07 -8.50
N LEU A 270 -13.57 -14.39 -8.09
CA LEU A 270 -13.67 -13.04 -7.51
C LEU A 270 -14.48 -12.11 -8.45
N GLN A 271 -15.34 -11.28 -7.85
CA GLN A 271 -16.30 -10.39 -8.50
C GLN A 271 -17.46 -11.07 -9.24
N GLU A 272 -17.53 -12.41 -9.27
CA GLU A 272 -18.66 -13.15 -9.84
C GLU A 272 -19.92 -12.90 -9.00
N LYS A 273 -21.00 -12.48 -9.66
CA LYS A 273 -22.32 -12.27 -9.04
C LYS A 273 -23.17 -13.52 -9.25
N VAL A 274 -23.81 -13.97 -8.19
CA VAL A 274 -24.64 -15.18 -8.19
C VAL A 274 -25.99 -14.87 -7.55
N THR A 275 -27.04 -15.36 -8.17
CA THR A 275 -28.40 -15.28 -7.62
C THR A 275 -28.66 -16.48 -6.72
N TYR A 276 -29.26 -16.23 -5.56
CA TYR A 276 -29.82 -17.24 -4.68
C TYR A 276 -31.34 -17.05 -4.56
N ASN A 277 -32.05 -18.14 -4.26
CA ASN A 277 -33.49 -18.15 -4.06
C ASN A 277 -33.76 -18.59 -2.62
N CYS A 278 -34.74 -17.97 -1.98
CA CYS A 278 -35.26 -18.45 -0.71
C CYS A 278 -36.33 -19.53 -0.95
N HIS A 279 -36.42 -20.49 -0.02
CA HIS A 279 -37.51 -21.46 -0.03
C HIS A 279 -38.85 -20.76 0.25
N THR A 280 -39.94 -21.42 -0.16
CA THR A 280 -41.30 -20.91 0.04
C THR A 280 -41.56 -20.54 1.51
N GLY A 281 -42.11 -19.34 1.76
CA GLY A 281 -42.31 -18.79 3.10
C GLY A 281 -41.10 -18.05 3.70
N PHE A 282 -40.08 -17.78 2.87
CA PHE A 282 -38.93 -16.94 3.24
C PHE A 282 -38.64 -15.90 2.15
N LEU A 283 -38.16 -14.73 2.57
CA LEU A 283 -37.78 -13.61 1.70
C LEU A 283 -36.37 -13.11 2.03
N THR A 284 -35.73 -12.43 1.09
CA THR A 284 -34.47 -11.71 1.34
C THR A 284 -34.69 -10.51 2.27
N PRO A 285 -33.63 -9.90 2.84
CA PRO A 285 -33.75 -8.66 3.61
C PRO A 285 -34.44 -7.51 2.86
N GLU A 286 -34.38 -7.53 1.53
CA GLU A 286 -35.03 -6.55 0.65
C GLU A 286 -36.50 -6.91 0.33
N GLY A 287 -37.03 -8.01 0.88
CA GLY A 287 -38.42 -8.45 0.68
C GLY A 287 -38.67 -9.16 -0.64
N GLN A 288 -37.64 -9.73 -1.27
CA GLN A 288 -37.75 -10.44 -2.55
C GLN A 288 -37.59 -11.96 -2.36
N GLU A 289 -38.07 -12.76 -3.31
CA GLU A 289 -37.85 -14.22 -3.29
C GLU A 289 -36.41 -14.60 -3.68
N THR A 290 -35.72 -13.69 -4.38
CA THR A 290 -34.36 -13.89 -4.88
C THR A 290 -33.46 -12.75 -4.48
N GLY A 291 -32.19 -13.06 -4.21
CA GLY A 291 -31.16 -12.09 -3.88
C GLY A 291 -29.89 -12.32 -4.68
N VAL A 292 -29.01 -11.31 -4.72
CA VAL A 292 -27.74 -11.38 -5.44
C VAL A 292 -26.57 -11.22 -4.47
N ILE A 293 -25.64 -12.16 -4.50
CA ILE A 293 -24.40 -12.14 -3.74
C ILE A 293 -23.20 -12.07 -4.67
N GLN A 294 -22.11 -11.45 -4.21
CA GLN A 294 -20.89 -11.31 -4.99
C GLN A 294 -19.70 -11.90 -4.24
N CYS A 295 -18.88 -12.68 -4.96
CA CYS A 295 -17.65 -13.20 -4.38
C CYS A 295 -16.60 -12.10 -4.22
N GLN A 296 -16.25 -11.76 -2.99
CA GLN A 296 -15.23 -10.78 -2.62
C GLN A 296 -14.06 -11.46 -1.87
N GLU A 297 -13.03 -10.69 -1.50
CA GLU A 297 -11.82 -11.23 -0.85
C GLU A 297 -12.09 -11.87 0.52
N ASN A 298 -13.15 -11.41 1.20
CA ASN A 298 -13.58 -11.86 2.52
C ASN A 298 -14.73 -12.89 2.45
N GLY A 299 -15.09 -13.36 1.26
CA GLY A 299 -16.20 -14.28 1.03
C GLY A 299 -17.37 -13.63 0.29
N TRP A 300 -18.58 -14.15 0.49
CA TRP A 300 -19.79 -13.68 -0.18
C TRP A 300 -20.32 -12.40 0.46
N THR A 301 -20.50 -11.36 -0.36
CA THR A 301 -21.02 -10.05 0.07
C THR A 301 -22.20 -9.62 -0.80
N PRO A 302 -23.34 -9.21 -0.23
CA PRO A 302 -23.69 -9.40 1.18
C PRO A 302 -23.80 -10.90 1.53
N PRO A 303 -23.71 -11.29 2.82
CA PRO A 303 -24.02 -12.66 3.22
C PRO A 303 -25.48 -12.98 2.85
N PRO A 304 -25.77 -14.12 2.18
CA PRO A 304 -27.14 -14.45 1.82
C PRO A 304 -27.94 -14.77 3.07
N LYS A 305 -29.18 -14.28 3.11
CA LYS A 305 -30.06 -14.47 4.26
C LYS A 305 -31.49 -14.62 3.77
N CYS A 306 -32.16 -15.65 4.26
CA CYS A 306 -33.59 -15.87 4.05
C CYS A 306 -34.31 -15.69 5.39
N ILE A 307 -35.24 -14.74 5.43
CA ILE A 307 -36.01 -14.33 6.60
C ILE A 307 -37.40 -14.93 6.48
N LYS A 308 -37.88 -15.57 7.55
CA LYS A 308 -39.21 -16.17 7.57
C LYS A 308 -40.26 -15.07 7.40
N SER A 309 -41.19 -15.28 6.47
CA SER A 309 -42.25 -14.33 6.11
C SER A 309 -43.63 -14.92 6.41
N CYS A 310 -44.63 -14.05 6.50
CA CYS A 310 -46.02 -14.49 6.65
C CYS A 310 -46.63 -14.67 5.26
N GLN A 311 -47.32 -15.80 5.07
CA GLN A 311 -48.12 -16.02 3.86
C GLN A 311 -49.41 -15.20 3.94
N THR A 312 -49.96 -14.87 2.78
CA THR A 312 -51.28 -14.22 2.69
C THR A 312 -52.33 -15.02 3.47
N PRO A 313 -53.02 -14.40 4.44
CA PRO A 313 -54.05 -15.08 5.22
C PRO A 313 -55.30 -15.35 4.37
N HIS A 314 -56.11 -16.32 4.81
CA HIS A 314 -57.39 -16.66 4.17
C HIS A 314 -58.51 -15.68 4.57
N VAL A 315 -58.30 -14.39 4.34
CA VAL A 315 -59.27 -13.30 4.54
C VAL A 315 -59.12 -12.27 3.43
N ASP A 316 -60.15 -11.46 3.19
CA ASP A 316 -60.08 -10.42 2.17
C ASP A 316 -59.23 -9.23 2.68
N ILE A 317 -58.04 -9.06 2.12
CA ILE A 317 -57.13 -7.97 2.48
C ILE A 317 -57.60 -6.67 1.84
N LEU A 318 -57.74 -5.63 2.65
CA LEU A 318 -58.05 -4.28 2.23
C LEU A 318 -56.76 -3.52 1.82
N ASN A 319 -56.91 -2.52 0.95
CA ASN A 319 -55.85 -1.59 0.50
C ASN A 319 -54.85 -2.17 -0.54
N TYR A 320 -53.73 -1.45 -0.76
CA TYR A 320 -52.70 -1.69 -1.79
C TYR A 320 -51.97 -3.05 -1.66
N HIS A 321 -52.23 -3.80 -0.58
CA HIS A 321 -51.59 -5.07 -0.29
C HIS A 321 -52.32 -6.30 -0.84
N ALA A 322 -53.49 -6.14 -1.46
CA ALA A 322 -54.34 -7.24 -1.94
C ALA A 322 -53.65 -8.22 -2.91
N ASN A 323 -52.64 -7.76 -3.66
CA ASN A 323 -51.92 -8.60 -4.63
C ASN A 323 -50.63 -9.22 -4.08
N LYS A 324 -50.25 -8.96 -2.82
CA LYS A 324 -49.06 -9.54 -2.20
C LYS A 324 -49.38 -10.93 -1.64
N THR A 325 -48.52 -11.90 -1.93
CA THR A 325 -48.64 -13.28 -1.44
C THR A 325 -47.81 -13.54 -0.18
N MET A 326 -46.82 -12.68 0.11
CA MET A 326 -45.91 -12.79 1.26
C MET A 326 -45.61 -11.42 1.87
N PHE A 327 -45.42 -11.42 3.19
CA PHE A 327 -45.27 -10.23 4.02
C PHE A 327 -44.04 -10.34 4.92
N MET A 328 -43.24 -9.28 4.97
CA MET A 328 -42.04 -9.22 5.81
C MET A 328 -42.44 -9.05 7.28
N PRO A 329 -41.57 -9.46 8.24
CA PRO A 329 -41.79 -9.15 9.65
C PRO A 329 -42.03 -7.65 9.85
N GLU A 330 -42.95 -7.32 10.75
CA GLU A 330 -43.47 -5.97 11.02
C GLU A 330 -44.41 -5.39 9.96
N ASP A 331 -44.65 -6.05 8.84
CA ASP A 331 -45.72 -5.65 7.91
C ASP A 331 -47.07 -5.73 8.63
N ILE A 332 -47.88 -4.67 8.46
CA ILE A 332 -49.24 -4.58 9.00
C ILE A 332 -50.21 -4.58 7.82
N ILE A 333 -51.20 -5.45 7.88
CA ILE A 333 -52.29 -5.48 6.91
C ILE A 333 -53.63 -5.19 7.60
N GLU A 334 -54.56 -4.66 6.82
CA GLU A 334 -55.96 -4.50 7.19
C GLU A 334 -56.79 -5.49 6.38
N TYR A 335 -57.77 -6.14 7.00
CA TYR A 335 -58.63 -7.13 6.35
C TYR A 335 -60.11 -6.87 6.66
N ALA A 336 -60.99 -7.29 5.77
CA ALA A 336 -62.43 -7.21 5.91
C ALA A 336 -63.05 -8.58 6.18
N CYS A 337 -64.14 -8.57 6.94
CA CYS A 337 -65.01 -9.72 7.12
C CYS A 337 -66.25 -9.60 6.23
N LEU A 338 -66.74 -10.75 5.75
CA LEU A 338 -68.00 -10.85 5.03
C LEU A 338 -69.19 -10.49 5.95
N GLU A 339 -70.31 -10.09 5.34
CA GLU A 339 -71.53 -9.73 6.07
C GLU A 339 -71.99 -10.86 7.02
N GLY A 340 -72.27 -10.52 8.27
CA GLY A 340 -72.59 -11.48 9.34
C GLY A 340 -71.39 -11.95 10.19
N TYR A 341 -70.16 -11.60 9.81
CA TYR A 341 -68.94 -11.90 10.55
C TYR A 341 -68.23 -10.62 11.04
N GLN A 342 -67.49 -10.71 12.14
CA GLN A 342 -66.72 -9.62 12.73
C GLN A 342 -65.28 -10.05 13.04
N ALA A 343 -64.35 -9.11 12.97
CA ALA A 343 -62.99 -9.32 13.46
C ALA A 343 -62.97 -9.42 15.00
N ALA A 344 -61.85 -9.84 15.58
CA ALA A 344 -61.70 -10.07 17.03
C ALA A 344 -61.99 -8.83 17.92
N ASN A 345 -62.04 -7.64 17.32
CA ASN A 345 -62.38 -6.36 17.95
C ASN A 345 -63.87 -5.96 17.79
N ASN A 346 -64.74 -6.88 17.36
CA ASN A 346 -66.17 -6.66 17.06
C ASN A 346 -66.43 -5.59 15.97
N MET A 347 -65.46 -5.37 15.07
CA MET A 347 -65.59 -4.46 13.93
C MET A 347 -65.64 -5.24 12.59
N PRO A 348 -66.22 -4.66 11.52
CA PRO A 348 -66.25 -5.29 10.19
C PRO A 348 -64.86 -5.41 9.54
N THR A 349 -63.88 -4.66 10.05
CA THR A 349 -62.48 -4.74 9.62
C THR A 349 -61.55 -4.99 10.82
N GLY A 350 -60.45 -5.67 10.56
CA GLY A 350 -59.40 -5.99 11.52
C GLY A 350 -58.02 -5.62 11.00
N THR A 351 -57.04 -5.55 11.89
CA THR A 351 -55.62 -5.38 11.54
C THR A 351 -54.79 -6.49 12.15
N THR A 352 -53.75 -6.91 11.45
CA THR A 352 -52.80 -7.90 11.95
C THR A 352 -51.38 -7.58 11.50
N ARG A 353 -50.39 -7.98 12.31
CA ARG A 353 -48.97 -7.77 12.06
C ARG A 353 -48.28 -9.10 11.81
N CYS A 354 -47.41 -9.14 10.82
CA CYS A 354 -46.55 -10.29 10.59
C CYS A 354 -45.44 -10.35 11.65
N GLY A 355 -45.39 -11.42 12.44
CA GLY A 355 -44.35 -11.66 13.43
C GLY A 355 -43.05 -12.19 12.82
N ILE A 356 -41.95 -12.03 13.56
CA ILE A 356 -40.62 -12.56 13.19
C ILE A 356 -40.57 -14.10 13.08
N ASN A 357 -41.56 -14.79 13.65
CA ASN A 357 -41.72 -16.24 13.58
C ASN A 357 -42.52 -16.68 12.33
N GLY A 358 -42.92 -15.75 11.46
CA GLY A 358 -43.73 -16.03 10.27
C GLY A 358 -45.21 -16.29 10.58
N GLU A 359 -45.68 -15.88 11.76
CA GLU A 359 -47.08 -16.02 12.16
C GLU A 359 -47.74 -14.65 12.32
N TRP A 360 -49.02 -14.57 11.97
CA TRP A 360 -49.81 -13.37 12.14
C TRP A 360 -50.26 -13.19 13.59
N ASN A 361 -50.05 -11.98 14.14
CA ASN A 361 -50.46 -11.65 15.50
C ASN A 361 -51.21 -10.29 15.54
N PRO A 362 -52.49 -10.26 15.97
CA PRO A 362 -53.33 -11.43 16.24
C PRO A 362 -53.63 -12.20 14.96
N THR A 363 -53.92 -13.50 15.05
CA THR A 363 -54.27 -14.29 13.85
C THR A 363 -55.55 -13.74 13.21
N PRO A 364 -55.55 -13.39 11.91
CA PRO A 364 -56.71 -12.80 11.25
C PRO A 364 -57.82 -13.84 11.13
N GLN A 365 -58.93 -13.58 11.82
CA GLN A 365 -60.12 -14.41 11.81
C GLN A 365 -61.36 -13.53 11.77
N CYS A 366 -62.41 -14.08 11.16
CA CYS A 366 -63.75 -13.50 11.10
C CYS A 366 -64.68 -14.45 11.86
N LEU A 367 -65.23 -13.98 12.97
CA LEU A 367 -66.08 -14.75 13.88
C LEU A 367 -67.55 -14.42 13.59
N VAL A 368 -68.43 -15.40 13.73
CA VAL A 368 -69.87 -15.22 13.53
C VAL A 368 -70.42 -14.30 14.62
N ASN A 369 -71.21 -13.30 14.22
CA ASN A 369 -71.97 -12.48 15.16
C ASN A 369 -73.25 -13.23 15.62
N ALA A 370 -73.08 -14.33 16.36
CA ALA A 370 -74.19 -15.12 16.87
C ALA A 370 -74.72 -14.55 18.19
N ARG A 371 -76.04 -14.45 18.33
CA ARG A 371 -76.64 -13.94 19.57
C ARG A 371 -76.58 -15.00 20.67
N GLY A 372 -76.22 -14.59 21.88
CA GLY A 372 -76.35 -15.43 23.07
C GLY A 372 -77.82 -15.66 23.44
N CYS A 373 -78.10 -16.74 24.16
CA CYS A 373 -79.43 -17.06 24.66
C CYS A 373 -79.64 -16.52 26.09
N GLY A 374 -80.90 -16.25 26.45
CA GLY A 374 -81.30 -16.07 27.84
C GLY A 374 -81.42 -17.41 28.58
N PRO A 375 -81.99 -17.43 29.80
CA PRO A 375 -82.19 -18.66 30.57
C PRO A 375 -82.98 -19.73 29.80
N PRO A 376 -82.65 -21.03 29.94
CA PRO A 376 -83.28 -22.06 29.12
C PRO A 376 -84.71 -22.41 29.62
N PRO A 377 -85.56 -23.04 28.77
CA PRO A 377 -86.98 -23.21 29.07
C PRO A 377 -87.26 -24.21 30.21
N VAL A 378 -88.03 -23.82 31.23
CA VAL A 378 -88.40 -24.72 32.34
C VAL A 378 -89.34 -25.84 31.86
N ILE A 379 -89.03 -27.10 32.20
CA ILE A 379 -89.86 -28.28 31.88
C ILE A 379 -90.68 -28.75 33.09
N THR A 380 -91.82 -29.39 32.84
CA THR A 380 -92.66 -29.97 33.91
C THR A 380 -92.13 -31.35 34.33
N ASN A 381 -92.19 -31.66 35.63
CA ASN A 381 -91.75 -32.94 36.20
C ASN A 381 -90.27 -33.31 35.93
N GLY A 382 -89.42 -32.30 35.69
CA GLY A 382 -87.98 -32.45 35.54
C GLY A 382 -87.25 -31.17 35.95
N ASN A 383 -85.92 -31.25 36.05
CA ASN A 383 -85.05 -30.15 36.42
C ASN A 383 -83.83 -30.11 35.50
N MET A 384 -83.23 -28.94 35.34
CA MET A 384 -81.94 -28.78 34.66
C MET A 384 -80.80 -29.14 35.61
N ALA A 385 -79.87 -29.97 35.15
CA ALA A 385 -78.69 -30.33 35.90
C ALA A 385 -77.72 -29.14 35.92
N GLY A 386 -77.44 -28.57 37.10
CA GLY A 386 -76.40 -27.53 37.27
C GLY A 386 -76.89 -26.10 37.55
N GLY A 387 -78.20 -25.83 37.47
CA GLY A 387 -78.79 -24.49 37.72
C GLY A 387 -78.71 -23.55 36.51
N SER A 388 -79.55 -22.51 36.49
CA SER A 388 -79.63 -21.55 35.36
C SER A 388 -78.82 -20.27 35.62
N VAL A 389 -78.02 -19.84 34.67
CA VAL A 389 -77.42 -18.49 34.64
C VAL A 389 -78.24 -17.53 33.78
N GLU A 390 -78.02 -16.22 33.89
CA GLU A 390 -78.82 -15.22 33.16
C GLU A 390 -78.49 -15.13 31.66
N GLN A 391 -77.28 -15.53 31.25
CA GLN A 391 -76.83 -15.36 29.88
C GLN A 391 -75.91 -16.50 29.43
N TYR A 392 -76.18 -17.00 28.22
CA TYR A 392 -75.49 -18.12 27.59
C TYR A 392 -74.92 -17.69 26.24
N GLN A 393 -73.76 -18.21 25.88
CA GLN A 393 -73.13 -18.00 24.58
C GLN A 393 -73.74 -18.94 23.54
N HIS A 394 -73.66 -18.54 22.28
CA HIS A 394 -74.00 -19.42 21.17
C HIS A 394 -73.14 -20.69 21.21
N GLY A 395 -73.78 -21.87 21.17
CA GLY A 395 -73.14 -23.18 21.28
C GLY A 395 -73.12 -23.78 22.69
N ASP A 396 -73.55 -23.04 23.72
CA ASP A 396 -73.67 -23.60 25.09
C ASP A 396 -74.72 -24.72 25.12
N ARG A 397 -74.45 -25.77 25.93
CA ARG A 397 -75.28 -26.98 26.02
C ARG A 397 -75.67 -27.27 27.45
N GLU A 398 -76.95 -27.56 27.66
CA GLU A 398 -77.54 -27.80 28.98
C GLU A 398 -78.33 -29.11 29.02
N HIS A 399 -78.34 -29.76 30.18
CA HIS A 399 -78.95 -31.07 30.37
C HIS A 399 -80.18 -31.05 31.29
N TYR A 400 -81.19 -31.84 30.94
CA TYR A 400 -82.37 -32.06 31.77
C TYR A 400 -82.45 -33.48 32.31
N GLU A 401 -82.98 -33.58 33.54
CA GLU A 401 -83.30 -34.82 34.21
C GLU A 401 -84.77 -34.82 34.65
N CYS A 402 -85.47 -35.94 34.43
CA CYS A 402 -86.84 -36.09 34.90
C CYS A 402 -86.86 -36.53 36.37
N ASN A 403 -87.79 -35.96 37.13
CA ASN A 403 -88.04 -36.39 38.51
C ASN A 403 -88.63 -37.81 38.49
N VAL A 404 -88.26 -38.67 39.43
CA VAL A 404 -88.85 -40.02 39.56
C VAL A 404 -90.33 -39.88 39.96
N PRO A 405 -91.29 -40.63 39.37
CA PRO A 405 -91.14 -41.78 38.46
C PRO A 405 -91.28 -41.46 36.95
N PHE A 406 -91.10 -40.22 36.53
CA PHE A 406 -91.31 -39.80 35.14
C PHE A 406 -90.16 -40.24 34.22
N LYS A 407 -90.47 -40.60 32.97
CA LYS A 407 -89.47 -40.96 31.95
C LYS A 407 -89.25 -39.81 30.97
N LEU A 408 -87.98 -39.58 30.62
CA LEU A 408 -87.56 -38.56 29.66
C LEU A 408 -87.86 -39.01 28.23
N VAL A 409 -88.55 -38.16 27.48
CA VAL A 409 -88.89 -38.34 26.06
C VAL A 409 -88.36 -37.14 25.29
N GLY A 410 -87.46 -37.38 24.33
CA GLY A 410 -86.77 -36.34 23.56
C GLY A 410 -85.25 -36.31 23.86
N SER A 411 -84.58 -35.26 23.41
CA SER A 411 -83.15 -35.05 23.71
C SER A 411 -82.96 -34.62 25.16
N LYS A 412 -82.11 -35.32 25.91
CA LYS A 412 -81.73 -34.91 27.27
C LYS A 412 -80.88 -33.63 27.30
N GLU A 413 -80.35 -33.21 26.16
CA GLU A 413 -79.46 -32.05 25.99
C GLU A 413 -80.13 -31.03 25.06
N ILE A 414 -80.06 -29.75 25.43
CA ILE A 414 -80.43 -28.61 24.59
C ILE A 414 -79.21 -27.74 24.30
N GLU A 415 -79.20 -27.07 23.15
CA GLU A 415 -78.10 -26.20 22.70
C GLU A 415 -78.63 -24.80 22.38
N CYS A 416 -77.86 -23.77 22.74
CA CYS A 416 -78.15 -22.38 22.39
C CYS A 416 -77.73 -22.10 20.94
N VAL A 417 -78.71 -21.92 20.05
CA VAL A 417 -78.49 -21.67 18.63
C VAL A 417 -79.08 -20.30 18.26
N ASP A 418 -78.19 -19.39 17.88
CA ASP A 418 -78.44 -17.99 17.51
C ASP A 418 -79.56 -17.29 18.29
N GLY A 419 -79.41 -17.22 19.61
CA GLY A 419 -80.36 -16.57 20.51
C GLY A 419 -81.59 -17.41 20.89
N GLN A 420 -81.71 -18.64 20.41
CA GLN A 420 -82.80 -19.57 20.76
C GLN A 420 -82.28 -20.93 21.24
N TRP A 421 -82.91 -21.48 22.27
CA TRP A 421 -82.64 -22.85 22.71
C TRP A 421 -83.31 -23.88 21.79
N SER A 422 -82.59 -24.97 21.51
CA SER A 422 -83.19 -26.15 20.87
C SER A 422 -84.32 -26.76 21.72
N SER A 423 -85.21 -27.54 21.10
CA SER A 423 -86.40 -28.07 21.77
C SER A 423 -86.09 -28.90 23.04
N PRO A 424 -86.68 -28.57 24.20
CA PRO A 424 -86.44 -29.28 25.46
C PRO A 424 -87.17 -30.64 25.52
N PRO A 425 -86.71 -31.59 26.36
CA PRO A 425 -87.38 -32.88 26.53
C PRO A 425 -88.69 -32.78 27.33
N SER A 426 -89.53 -33.81 27.20
CA SER A 426 -90.77 -33.98 27.97
C SER A 426 -90.63 -35.12 29.00
N CYS A 427 -91.11 -34.92 30.23
CA CYS A 427 -91.15 -35.95 31.27
C CYS A 427 -92.56 -36.55 31.39
N ILE A 428 -92.76 -37.80 30.96
CA ILE A 428 -94.08 -38.45 30.91
C ILE A 428 -94.18 -39.56 31.97
N GLY A 429 -95.28 -39.58 32.72
CA GLY A 429 -95.57 -40.61 33.72
C GLY A 429 -96.19 -41.85 33.08
N ASN A 430 -95.78 -43.05 33.51
CA ASN A 430 -96.41 -44.30 33.08
C ASN A 430 -97.83 -44.40 33.63
N LEU A 431 -98.85 -44.25 32.77
CA LEU A 431 -100.25 -44.57 33.06
C LEU A 431 -100.61 -45.95 32.50
N TYR A 432 -100.35 -47.01 33.27
CA TYR A 432 -100.97 -48.34 33.20
C TYR A 432 -100.67 -49.03 34.55
N ASN A 433 -101.59 -49.63 35.32
CA ASN A 433 -103.02 -49.89 35.19
C ASN A 433 -103.49 -50.41 36.58
N SER A 434 -104.62 -49.95 37.13
CA SER A 434 -105.40 -50.73 38.10
C SER A 434 -106.87 -50.31 38.07
N TYR A 435 -107.63 -50.95 37.18
CA TYR A 435 -109.05 -51.21 37.40
C TYR A 435 -109.17 -52.58 38.07
N LEU A 436 -109.55 -52.60 39.35
CA LEU A 436 -110.61 -53.40 39.94
C LEU A 436 -110.82 -52.95 41.39
#